data_AF-A0A7R9P9Y4-F1
#
_entry.id   AF-A0A7R9P9Y4-F1
#
_cell.length_a   1.000
_cell.length_b   1.000
_cell.length_c   1.000
_cell.angle_alpha   90.00
_cell.angle_beta   90.00
_cell.angle_gamma   90.00
#
_symmetry.space_group_name_H-M   'P 1'
#
loop_
_entity.id
_entity.type
_entity.pdbx_description
1 polymer ?
#
loop_
_entity_poly.entity_id
_entity_poly.type
_entity_poly.pdbx_seq_one_letter_code
_entity_poly.pdbx_strand_id
1 'polypeptide(L)'
;MFQVRASGFQDLVYKNGQAGVTKASVTIIFDNTDKEHCPIGYEQHKEITITRQVVIGGKNKYMINGTNCLNKRVQDLFCSVQLNVNNPHFLIMQGRITKVLNMKPPEILSMIEEAAGTSMYEVKRMSTRSTIERKDIKMKELSSVELEEVNPHLRGGRVENHLRKTTPSSPDRDSNLDLPVLGDRAQHDSRVVKEEIAPKLEKMKTERQQVMEYNKIQRELDLLTRLYVAWRYVSAEETAEKAKIQVQQVHDKIAETRQKIVDGATEAEELNKLVQELQSKVDSEKGGILETLEKQLKEKEKLEAKALANQKNIKDTLSSEEKNKKQLAKSLKEDQEYKHWDNALPQILFTLRNRENNTTGTSPNELLLGRNFPRPGDWTAPG
;
A
#
# COMPACT_ATOMS: atom_id res chain seq x y z
N MET A 1 -21.51 0.30 7.15
CA MET A 1 -21.64 0.04 8.61
C MET A 1 -20.29 -0.48 9.11
N PHE A 2 -19.60 0.28 9.97
CA PHE A 2 -18.34 -0.16 10.59
C PHE A 2 -18.70 -1.16 11.68
N GLN A 3 -18.37 -2.41 11.46
CA GLN A 3 -18.62 -3.47 12.42
C GLN A 3 -17.44 -3.47 13.40
N VAL A 4 -17.68 -2.97 14.61
CA VAL A 4 -16.77 -3.20 15.73
C VAL A 4 -16.78 -4.72 15.97
N ARG A 5 -15.64 -5.35 16.25
CA ARG A 5 -15.59 -6.79 16.59
C ARG A 5 -16.44 -7.12 17.83
N ALA A 6 -16.64 -6.13 18.69
CA ALA A 6 -17.55 -6.18 19.82
C ALA A 6 -19.03 -6.18 19.36
N SER A 7 -19.83 -7.06 19.94
CA SER A 7 -21.29 -7.14 19.74
C SER A 7 -22.01 -5.85 20.16
N GLY A 8 -21.48 -5.13 21.15
CA GLY A 8 -21.99 -3.83 21.55
C GLY A 8 -20.94 -2.95 22.23
N PHE A 9 -21.26 -1.67 22.42
CA PHE A 9 -20.38 -0.72 23.11
C PHE A 9 -20.09 -1.11 24.56
N GLN A 10 -20.92 -1.97 25.16
CA GLN A 10 -20.74 -2.48 26.52
C GLN A 10 -19.51 -3.39 26.63
N ASP A 11 -19.17 -4.12 25.56
CA ASP A 11 -18.02 -5.03 25.53
C ASP A 11 -16.67 -4.29 25.45
N LEU A 12 -16.71 -2.97 25.20
CA LEU A 12 -15.53 -2.10 25.25
C LEU A 12 -15.17 -1.68 26.68
N VAL A 13 -16.06 -1.93 27.65
CA VAL A 13 -15.82 -1.63 29.06
C VAL A 13 -15.28 -2.88 29.75
N TYR A 14 -14.26 -2.73 30.59
CA TYR A 14 -13.56 -3.85 31.23
C TYR A 14 -14.53 -4.84 31.89
N LYS A 15 -14.47 -6.12 31.46
CA LYS A 15 -15.33 -7.21 31.92
C LYS A 15 -16.83 -6.88 31.86
N ASN A 16 -17.26 -6.09 30.88
CA ASN A 16 -18.65 -5.65 30.70
C ASN A 16 -19.23 -5.00 31.97
N GLY A 17 -18.38 -4.37 32.80
CA GLY A 17 -18.75 -3.72 34.05
C GLY A 17 -19.04 -4.61 35.25
N GLN A 18 -18.85 -5.93 35.13
CA GLN A 18 -19.04 -6.87 36.26
C GLN A 18 -18.00 -6.65 37.38
N ALA A 19 -16.89 -5.97 37.09
CA ALA A 19 -15.84 -5.62 38.05
C ALA A 19 -16.05 -4.26 38.75
N GLY A 20 -17.27 -3.69 38.70
CA GLY A 20 -17.58 -2.37 39.29
C GLY A 20 -17.13 -1.17 38.45
N VAL A 21 -16.46 -1.39 37.32
CA VAL A 21 -16.05 -0.35 36.38
C VAL A 21 -17.15 -0.15 35.32
N THR A 22 -17.97 0.88 35.47
CA THR A 22 -19.13 1.10 34.59
C THR A 22 -18.88 2.09 33.45
N LYS A 23 -17.69 2.69 33.39
CA LYS A 23 -17.30 3.72 32.41
C LYS A 23 -15.94 3.41 31.79
N ALA A 24 -15.80 3.66 30.49
CA ALA A 24 -14.54 3.71 29.77
C ALA A 24 -14.39 5.08 29.11
N SER A 25 -13.23 5.70 29.24
CA SER A 25 -12.92 6.98 28.60
C SER A 25 -11.58 6.90 27.88
N VAL A 26 -11.54 7.41 26.66
CA VAL A 26 -10.32 7.53 25.86
C VAL A 26 -10.11 9.00 25.53
N THR A 27 -8.93 9.51 25.84
CA THR A 27 -8.53 10.89 25.56
C THR A 27 -7.33 10.88 24.62
N ILE A 28 -7.43 11.66 23.55
CA ILE A 28 -6.34 11.92 22.61
C ILE A 28 -5.98 13.39 22.73
N ILE A 29 -4.69 13.70 22.85
CA ILE A 29 -4.16 15.05 22.92
C ILE A 29 -3.40 15.28 21.62
N PHE A 30 -3.81 16.30 20.87
CA PHE A 30 -3.15 16.73 19.64
C PHE A 30 -2.33 17.97 19.92
N ASP A 31 -1.10 17.99 19.43
CA ASP A 31 -0.27 19.19 19.35
C ASP A 31 -0.81 20.07 18.21
N ASN A 32 -1.12 21.33 18.53
CA ASN A 32 -1.66 22.34 17.61
C ASN A 32 -0.71 23.54 17.50
N THR A 33 0.59 23.27 17.51
CA THR A 33 1.65 24.27 17.31
C THR A 33 1.75 24.80 15.87
N ASP A 34 1.39 23.98 14.88
CA ASP A 34 1.34 24.37 13.47
C ASP A 34 0.02 25.08 13.13
N LYS A 35 0.12 26.36 12.78
CA LYS A 35 -1.05 27.22 12.52
C LYS A 35 -1.64 27.02 11.13
N GLU A 36 -0.87 26.51 10.17
CA GLU A 36 -1.34 26.29 8.79
C GLU A 36 -2.30 25.10 8.69
N HIS A 37 -2.15 24.11 9.58
CA HIS A 37 -2.97 22.91 9.62
C HIS A 37 -4.00 22.92 10.77
N CYS A 38 -4.15 24.06 11.44
CA CYS A 38 -5.04 24.17 12.58
C CYS A 38 -6.52 24.12 12.13
N PRO A 39 -7.37 23.33 12.81
CA PRO A 39 -8.80 23.36 12.56
C PRO A 39 -9.41 24.73 12.91
N ILE A 40 -10.32 25.19 12.06
CA ILE A 40 -10.97 26.52 12.16
C ILE A 40 -11.66 26.66 13.53
N GLY A 41 -11.32 27.74 14.25
CA GLY A 41 -11.88 28.05 15.57
C GLY A 41 -11.11 27.51 16.77
N TYR A 42 -9.97 26.83 16.57
CA TYR A 42 -9.08 26.37 17.64
C TYR A 42 -7.66 26.97 17.57
N GLU A 43 -7.44 27.98 16.74
CA GLU A 43 -6.14 28.66 16.50
C GLU A 43 -5.48 29.24 17.77
N GLN A 44 -6.28 29.52 18.79
CA GLN A 44 -5.81 30.08 20.06
C GLN A 44 -5.30 29.02 21.04
N HIS A 45 -5.60 27.74 20.79
CA HIS A 45 -5.21 26.64 21.66
C HIS A 45 -3.95 25.96 21.12
N LYS A 46 -2.90 25.88 21.95
CA LYS A 46 -1.66 25.15 21.61
C LYS A 46 -1.84 23.64 21.57
N GLU A 47 -2.84 23.12 22.28
CA GLU A 47 -3.16 21.69 22.33
C GLU A 47 -4.68 21.50 22.23
N ILE A 48 -5.09 20.45 21.51
CA ILE A 48 -6.49 20.08 21.35
C ILE A 48 -6.70 18.71 22.00
N THR A 49 -7.55 18.66 23.03
CA THR A 49 -7.88 17.43 23.75
C THR A 49 -9.23 16.91 23.31
N ILE A 50 -9.28 15.72 22.71
CA ILE A 50 -10.53 15.06 22.30
C ILE A 50 -10.75 13.84 23.20
N THR A 51 -11.87 13.81 23.90
CA THR A 51 -12.24 12.70 24.79
C THR A 51 -13.55 12.04 24.36
N ARG A 52 -13.57 10.72 24.30
CA ARG A 52 -14.79 9.92 24.14
C ARG A 52 -15.03 9.09 25.39
N GLN A 53 -16.24 9.14 25.92
CA GLN A 53 -16.66 8.36 27.08
C GLN A 53 -17.83 7.44 26.72
N VAL A 54 -17.70 6.16 27.11
CA VAL A 54 -18.71 5.11 26.96
C VAL A 54 -19.11 4.68 28.37
N VAL A 55 -20.42 4.60 28.62
CA VAL A 55 -20.99 4.18 29.91
C VAL A 55 -21.95 3.03 29.65
N ILE A 56 -21.88 1.99 30.47
CA ILE A 56 -22.78 0.83 30.35
C ILE A 56 -24.22 1.28 30.64
N GLY A 57 -25.13 0.99 29.72
CA GLY A 57 -26.54 1.45 29.80
C GLY A 57 -26.75 2.95 29.56
N GLY A 58 -25.68 3.70 29.28
CA GLY A 58 -25.72 5.14 29.03
C GLY A 58 -25.51 5.51 27.56
N LYS A 59 -25.65 6.81 27.25
CA LYS A 59 -25.30 7.37 25.93
C LYS A 59 -23.81 7.69 25.87
N ASN A 60 -23.21 7.50 24.69
CA ASN A 60 -21.83 7.91 24.42
C ASN A 60 -21.70 9.44 24.51
N LYS A 61 -20.68 9.92 25.23
CA LYS A 61 -20.35 11.34 25.34
C LYS A 61 -19.06 11.63 24.58
N TYR A 62 -19.04 12.77 23.89
CA TYR A 62 -17.89 13.27 23.14
C TYR A 62 -17.55 14.65 23.68
N MET A 63 -16.29 14.91 23.96
CA MET A 63 -15.83 16.17 24.53
C MET A 63 -14.62 16.69 23.76
N ILE A 64 -14.61 17.98 23.44
CA ILE A 64 -13.45 18.69 22.90
C ILE A 64 -13.05 19.73 23.94
N ASN A 65 -11.80 19.71 24.40
CA ASN A 65 -11.27 20.56 25.46
C ASN A 65 -12.17 20.59 26.71
N GLY A 66 -12.71 19.43 27.09
CA GLY A 66 -13.63 19.27 28.23
C GLY A 66 -15.09 19.69 27.97
N THR A 67 -15.40 20.30 26.82
CA THR A 67 -16.77 20.71 26.48
C THR A 67 -17.51 19.58 25.76
N ASN A 68 -18.68 19.20 26.27
CA ASN A 68 -19.50 18.15 25.66
C ASN A 68 -20.08 18.61 24.31
N CYS A 69 -19.93 17.77 23.29
CA CYS A 69 -20.34 18.06 21.92
C CYS A 69 -21.01 16.86 21.25
N LEU A 70 -21.69 17.11 20.13
CA LEU A 70 -22.24 16.03 19.30
C LEU A 70 -21.12 15.26 18.59
N ASN A 71 -21.36 13.98 18.31
CA ASN A 71 -20.45 13.15 17.52
C ASN A 71 -20.12 13.78 16.16
N LYS A 72 -21.13 14.40 15.51
CA LYS A 72 -20.94 15.10 14.24
C LYS A 72 -19.88 16.20 14.32
N ARG A 73 -19.83 16.97 15.41
CA ARG A 73 -18.85 18.04 15.58
C ARG A 73 -17.42 17.49 15.71
N VAL A 74 -17.24 16.37 16.40
CA VAL A 74 -15.94 15.68 16.46
C VAL A 74 -15.55 15.12 15.09
N GLN A 75 -16.51 14.58 14.35
CA GLN A 75 -16.27 14.08 12.99
C GLN A 75 -15.89 15.22 12.03
N ASP A 76 -16.61 16.34 12.07
CA ASP A 76 -16.30 17.53 11.27
C ASP A 76 -14.90 18.08 11.61
N LEU A 77 -14.52 18.07 12.90
CA LEU A 77 -13.17 18.42 13.34
C LEU A 77 -12.13 17.51 12.71
N PHE A 78 -12.29 16.18 12.80
CA PHE A 78 -11.36 15.24 12.18
C PHE A 78 -11.28 15.38 10.67
N CYS A 79 -12.41 15.62 9.98
CA CYS A 79 -12.42 15.91 8.54
C CYS A 79 -11.65 17.20 8.20
N SER A 80 -11.71 18.23 9.04
CA SER A 80 -10.99 19.49 8.80
C SER A 80 -9.47 19.33 8.86
N VAL A 81 -8.97 18.42 9.70
CA VAL A 81 -7.55 18.06 9.79
C VAL A 81 -7.21 16.89 8.84
N GLN A 82 -8.10 16.56 7.90
CA GLN A 82 -7.94 15.46 6.93
C GLN A 82 -7.76 14.06 7.55
N LEU A 83 -8.12 13.91 8.83
CA LEU A 83 -8.05 12.65 9.59
C LEU A 83 -9.39 11.91 9.52
N ASN A 84 -9.85 11.52 8.32
CA ASN A 84 -11.10 10.75 8.24
C ASN A 84 -10.88 9.27 8.58
N VAL A 85 -11.37 8.88 9.74
CA VAL A 85 -11.37 7.50 10.27
C VAL A 85 -12.05 6.49 9.31
N ASN A 86 -12.88 6.97 8.37
CA ASN A 86 -13.59 6.13 7.42
C ASN A 86 -12.79 5.85 6.13
N ASN A 87 -11.71 6.58 5.88
CA ASN A 87 -10.88 6.45 4.67
C ASN A 87 -9.84 5.33 4.82
N PRO A 88 -9.70 4.42 3.84
CA PRO A 88 -8.68 3.36 3.88
C PRO A 88 -7.23 3.87 3.82
N HIS A 89 -6.97 5.10 3.38
CA HIS A 89 -5.64 5.72 3.35
C HIS A 89 -5.12 6.09 4.75
N PHE A 90 -6.02 6.25 5.74
CA PHE A 90 -5.67 6.61 7.12
C PHE A 90 -5.49 5.37 8.02
N LEU A 91 -6.33 4.35 7.88
CA LEU A 91 -6.24 3.13 8.69
C LEU A 91 -6.66 1.87 7.90
N ILE A 92 -5.68 1.02 7.59
CA ILE A 92 -5.94 -0.28 6.95
C ILE A 92 -6.20 -1.34 8.02
N MET A 93 -7.48 -1.64 8.25
CA MET A 93 -7.89 -2.74 9.14
C MET A 93 -7.77 -4.10 8.45
N GLN A 94 -7.58 -5.16 9.23
CA GLN A 94 -7.51 -6.54 8.74
C GLN A 94 -8.78 -6.89 7.93
N GLY A 95 -8.60 -7.42 6.71
CA GLY A 95 -9.70 -7.77 5.80
C GLY A 95 -10.32 -6.58 5.05
N ARG A 96 -9.84 -5.34 5.25
CA ARG A 96 -10.32 -4.16 4.50
C ARG A 96 -9.72 -4.08 3.09
N ILE A 97 -8.55 -4.68 2.84
CA ILE A 97 -7.89 -4.67 1.53
C ILE A 97 -8.74 -5.31 0.43
N THR A 98 -9.38 -6.45 0.71
CA THR A 98 -10.30 -7.12 -0.23
C THR A 98 -11.56 -6.32 -0.48
N LYS A 99 -11.97 -5.48 0.48
CA LYS A 99 -13.08 -4.54 0.29
C LYS A 99 -12.68 -3.39 -0.62
N VAL A 100 -11.49 -2.80 -0.45
CA VAL A 100 -10.96 -1.75 -1.32
C VAL A 100 -10.84 -2.23 -2.77
N LEU A 101 -10.35 -3.47 -2.97
CA LEU A 101 -10.27 -4.10 -4.29
C LEU A 101 -11.65 -4.31 -4.95
N ASN A 102 -12.71 -4.47 -4.16
CA ASN A 102 -14.08 -4.72 -4.63
C ASN A 102 -15.00 -3.49 -4.48
N MET A 103 -14.45 -2.29 -4.30
CA MET A 103 -15.25 -1.07 -4.16
C MET A 103 -15.98 -0.71 -5.46
N LYS A 104 -17.21 -0.21 -5.33
CA LYS A 104 -17.97 0.31 -6.47
C LYS A 104 -17.42 1.67 -6.91
N PRO A 105 -17.59 2.07 -8.18
CA PRO A 105 -17.13 3.37 -8.69
C PRO A 105 -17.47 4.60 -7.83
N PRO A 106 -18.68 4.77 -7.25
CA PRO A 106 -18.95 5.91 -6.36
C PRO A 106 -18.18 5.88 -5.04
N GLU A 107 -17.81 4.68 -4.54
CA GLU A 107 -17.01 4.55 -3.32
C GLU A 107 -15.53 4.90 -3.58
N ILE A 108 -15.01 4.53 -4.75
CA ILE A 108 -13.67 4.91 -5.21
C ILE A 108 -13.62 6.43 -5.46
N LEU A 109 -14.65 6.99 -6.09
CA LEU A 109 -14.74 8.44 -6.32
C LEU A 109 -14.72 9.19 -4.99
N SER A 110 -15.54 8.77 -4.02
CA SER A 110 -15.52 9.36 -2.68
C SER A 110 -14.17 9.25 -1.99
N MET A 111 -13.39 8.19 -2.25
CA MET A 111 -12.03 8.04 -1.73
C MET A 111 -11.05 9.03 -2.38
N ILE A 112 -11.16 9.24 -3.69
CA ILE A 112 -10.32 10.16 -4.46
C ILE A 112 -10.65 11.61 -4.10
N GLU A 113 -11.93 11.98 -4.03
CA GLU A 113 -12.39 13.31 -3.61
C GLU A 113 -11.91 13.68 -2.20
N GLU A 114 -11.76 12.67 -1.34
CA GLU A 114 -11.24 12.86 0.00
C GLU A 114 -9.73 13.03 0.03
N ALA A 115 -8.98 12.23 -0.73
CA ALA A 115 -7.54 12.43 -0.91
C ALA A 115 -7.21 13.78 -1.56
N ALA A 116 -8.10 14.28 -2.43
CA ALA A 116 -8.01 15.59 -3.04
C ALA A 116 -8.52 16.73 -2.13
N GLY A 117 -9.11 16.43 -0.96
CA GLY A 117 -9.67 17.42 -0.04
C GLY A 117 -10.97 18.09 -0.51
N THR A 118 -11.57 17.65 -1.62
CA THR A 118 -12.79 18.23 -2.20
C THR A 118 -14.08 17.66 -1.59
N SER A 119 -14.01 16.52 -0.89
CA SER A 119 -15.17 15.83 -0.32
C SER A 119 -16.02 16.71 0.61
N MET A 120 -15.41 17.49 1.51
CA MET A 120 -16.14 18.38 2.41
C MET A 120 -16.89 19.49 1.67
N TYR A 121 -16.28 20.04 0.62
CA TYR A 121 -16.93 21.04 -0.22
C TYR A 121 -18.14 20.45 -0.95
N GLU A 122 -18.02 19.25 -1.52
CA GLU A 122 -19.11 18.60 -2.25
C GLU A 122 -20.27 18.19 -1.35
N VAL A 123 -19.99 17.61 -0.18
CA VAL A 123 -21.01 17.30 0.83
C VAL A 123 -21.71 18.57 1.29
N LYS A 124 -20.96 19.65 1.54
CA LYS A 124 -21.54 20.93 1.94
C LYS A 124 -22.39 21.52 0.81
N ARG A 125 -21.89 21.54 -0.43
CA ARG A 125 -22.60 22.01 -1.63
C ARG A 125 -23.91 21.27 -1.83
N MET A 126 -23.89 19.95 -1.74
CA MET A 126 -25.09 19.11 -1.86
C MET A 126 -26.11 19.38 -0.75
N SER A 127 -25.66 19.48 0.51
CA SER A 127 -26.55 19.78 1.64
C SER A 127 -27.19 21.17 1.54
N THR A 128 -26.42 22.17 1.11
CA THR A 128 -26.90 23.54 0.88
C THR A 128 -27.89 23.56 -0.28
N ARG A 129 -27.57 22.89 -1.40
CA ARG A 129 -28.48 22.75 -2.56
C ARG A 129 -29.81 22.12 -2.16
N SER A 130 -29.81 21.00 -1.44
CA SER A 130 -31.04 20.36 -0.97
C SER A 130 -31.85 21.28 -0.04
N THR A 131 -31.18 22.12 0.75
CA THR A 131 -31.84 23.11 1.61
C THR A 131 -32.48 24.23 0.81
N ILE A 132 -31.81 24.69 -0.25
CA ILE A 132 -32.34 25.70 -1.19
C ILE A 132 -33.55 25.12 -1.92
N GLU A 133 -33.46 23.92 -2.48
CA GLU A 133 -34.58 23.26 -3.15
C GLU A 133 -35.80 23.13 -2.24
N ARG A 134 -35.61 22.74 -0.98
CA ARG A 134 -36.72 22.70 0.01
C ARG A 134 -37.31 24.07 0.30
N LYS A 135 -36.48 25.13 0.34
CA LYS A 135 -36.96 26.50 0.54
C LYS A 135 -37.69 27.02 -0.70
N ASP A 136 -37.22 26.69 -1.89
CA ASP A 136 -37.86 27.07 -3.15
C ASP A 136 -39.23 26.40 -3.32
N ILE A 137 -39.36 25.13 -2.91
CA ILE A 137 -40.66 24.44 -2.88
C ILE A 137 -41.62 25.17 -1.93
N LYS A 138 -41.18 25.47 -0.70
CA LYS A 138 -42.01 26.22 0.27
C LYS A 138 -42.37 27.63 -0.21
N MET A 139 -41.45 28.32 -0.86
CA MET A 139 -41.70 29.64 -1.47
C MET A 139 -42.75 29.56 -2.58
N LYS A 140 -42.69 28.52 -3.42
CA LYS A 140 -43.70 28.29 -4.46
C LYS A 140 -45.08 28.04 -3.86
N GLU A 141 -45.18 27.20 -2.84
CA GLU A 141 -46.42 26.93 -2.12
C GLU A 141 -47.02 28.21 -1.50
N LEU A 142 -46.19 29.04 -0.85
CA LEU A 142 -46.63 30.33 -0.30
C LEU A 142 -47.09 31.30 -1.40
N SER A 143 -46.37 31.39 -2.51
CA SER A 143 -46.74 32.25 -3.64
C SER A 143 -48.04 31.83 -4.33
N SER A 144 -48.36 30.53 -4.36
CA SER A 144 -49.64 30.05 -4.89
C SER A 144 -50.81 30.42 -3.98
N VAL A 145 -50.64 30.33 -2.66
CA VAL A 145 -51.69 30.72 -1.69
C VAL A 145 -51.98 32.22 -1.76
N GLU A 146 -50.95 33.04 -1.90
CA GLU A 146 -51.09 34.50 -2.03
C GLU A 146 -51.88 34.89 -3.30
N LEU A 147 -51.65 34.20 -4.41
CA LEU A 147 -52.39 34.43 -5.66
C LEU A 147 -53.84 33.95 -5.61
N GLU A 148 -54.13 32.90 -4.85
CA GLU A 148 -55.46 32.28 -4.76
C GLU A 148 -56.37 32.98 -3.75
N GLU A 149 -55.85 33.46 -2.61
CA GLU A 149 -56.68 34.04 -1.54
C GLU A 149 -56.73 35.59 -1.56
N VAL A 150 -55.63 36.27 -1.91
CA VAL A 150 -55.51 37.74 -1.73
C VAL A 150 -56.02 38.52 -2.94
N ASN A 151 -55.82 37.99 -4.15
CA ASN A 151 -56.23 38.64 -5.40
C ASN A 151 -57.77 38.78 -5.59
N PRO A 152 -58.62 37.80 -5.21
CA PRO A 152 -60.08 38.00 -5.27
C PRO A 152 -60.60 39.01 -4.22
N HIS A 153 -59.98 39.12 -3.04
CA HIS A 153 -60.36 40.10 -2.03
C HIS A 153 -60.08 41.55 -2.46
N LEU A 154 -59.01 41.79 -3.22
CA LEU A 154 -58.68 43.13 -3.75
C LEU A 154 -59.57 43.55 -4.94
N ARG A 155 -60.20 42.60 -5.64
CA ARG A 155 -61.19 42.88 -6.70
C ARG A 155 -62.59 43.21 -6.17
N GLY A 156 -62.99 42.67 -5.02
CA GLY A 156 -64.28 42.97 -4.39
C GLY A 156 -64.43 44.43 -3.92
N GLY A 157 -63.35 45.04 -3.43
CA GLY A 157 -63.38 46.40 -2.85
C GLY A 157 -63.43 47.57 -3.83
N ARG A 158 -63.46 47.33 -5.16
CA ARG A 158 -63.40 48.41 -6.18
C ARG A 158 -64.75 48.77 -6.82
N VAL A 159 -65.83 48.04 -6.52
CA VAL A 159 -67.12 48.21 -7.21
C VAL A 159 -68.10 49.15 -6.47
N GLU A 160 -67.82 49.53 -5.22
CA GLU A 160 -68.81 50.24 -4.37
C GLU A 160 -68.79 51.78 -4.47
N ASN A 161 -67.81 52.38 -5.16
CA ASN A 161 -67.58 53.85 -5.11
C ASN A 161 -68.13 54.65 -6.31
N HIS A 162 -69.04 54.10 -7.13
CA HIS A 162 -69.53 54.78 -8.35
C HIS A 162 -71.00 55.27 -8.32
N LEU A 163 -71.71 55.18 -7.21
CA LEU A 163 -73.13 55.56 -7.14
C LEU A 163 -73.42 56.67 -6.11
N ARG A 164 -72.93 57.90 -6.34
CA ARG A 164 -73.39 59.09 -5.59
C ARG A 164 -72.98 60.43 -6.23
N LYS A 165 -73.45 60.71 -7.45
CA LYS A 165 -73.44 62.09 -8.01
C LYS A 165 -74.61 62.31 -8.97
N THR A 166 -75.77 62.69 -8.44
CA THR A 166 -76.83 63.44 -9.16
C THR A 166 -77.70 64.18 -8.14
N THR A 167 -77.59 65.53 -8.07
CA THR A 167 -78.65 66.52 -8.38
C THR A 167 -78.27 67.93 -7.91
N PRO A 168 -78.68 69.02 -8.62
CA PRO A 168 -78.27 70.41 -8.36
C PRO A 168 -79.39 71.34 -7.80
N SER A 169 -78.97 72.56 -7.45
CA SER A 169 -79.71 73.85 -7.29
C SER A 169 -80.58 74.16 -6.05
N SER A 170 -80.24 75.32 -5.46
CA SER A 170 -80.86 76.23 -4.45
C SER A 170 -82.26 76.78 -4.87
N PRO A 171 -83.11 77.47 -4.04
CA PRO A 171 -82.75 78.56 -3.09
C PRO A 171 -83.62 78.79 -1.82
N ASP A 172 -83.14 79.72 -0.98
CA ASP A 172 -83.77 80.57 0.04
C ASP A 172 -84.75 79.97 1.07
N ARG A 173 -84.39 80.09 2.37
CA ARG A 173 -85.30 80.58 3.41
C ARG A 173 -84.58 80.87 4.74
N ASP A 174 -85.14 81.87 5.38
CA ASP A 174 -84.76 82.53 6.62
C ASP A 174 -84.44 81.61 7.82
N SER A 175 -83.88 82.30 8.82
CA SER A 175 -83.91 82.01 10.24
C SER A 175 -82.78 81.15 10.79
N ASN A 176 -81.83 81.86 11.43
CA ASN A 176 -81.36 81.57 12.78
C ASN A 176 -81.53 80.10 13.22
N LEU A 177 -80.54 79.27 12.89
CA LEU A 177 -80.32 78.03 13.61
C LEU A 177 -78.83 77.70 13.61
N ASP A 178 -78.24 77.83 14.80
CA ASP A 178 -77.05 77.15 15.29
C ASP A 178 -75.72 77.28 14.53
N LEU A 179 -75.06 78.43 14.74
CA LEU A 179 -73.63 78.63 14.47
C LEU A 179 -72.65 77.77 15.33
N PRO A 180 -72.98 77.20 16.51
CA PRO A 180 -72.05 76.35 17.26
C PRO A 180 -71.81 74.97 16.64
N VAL A 181 -72.83 74.38 16.00
CA VAL A 181 -72.78 72.98 15.53
C VAL A 181 -71.92 72.83 14.27
N LEU A 182 -71.81 73.87 13.45
CA LEU A 182 -70.93 73.91 12.27
C LEU A 182 -69.44 74.08 12.64
N GLY A 183 -69.16 74.82 13.72
CA GLY A 183 -67.80 74.97 14.25
C GLY A 183 -67.25 73.65 14.80
N ASP A 184 -68.06 72.93 15.58
CA ASP A 184 -67.67 71.64 16.17
C ASP A 184 -67.50 70.54 15.11
N ARG A 185 -68.36 70.52 14.07
CA ARG A 185 -68.19 69.60 12.93
C ARG A 185 -66.94 69.91 12.12
N ALA A 186 -66.68 71.18 11.82
CA ALA A 186 -65.46 71.58 11.10
C ALA A 186 -64.18 71.30 11.91
N GLN A 187 -64.23 71.45 13.23
CA GLN A 187 -63.13 71.08 14.12
C GLN A 187 -62.94 69.56 14.19
N HIS A 188 -64.02 68.78 14.24
CA HIS A 188 -63.98 67.32 14.21
C HIS A 188 -63.43 66.80 12.89
N ASP A 189 -63.91 67.31 11.75
CA ASP A 189 -63.42 66.93 10.41
C ASP A 189 -61.94 67.30 10.25
N SER A 190 -61.52 68.49 10.72
CA SER A 190 -60.11 68.89 10.72
C SER A 190 -59.25 67.99 11.61
N ARG A 191 -59.79 67.53 12.75
CA ARG A 191 -59.12 66.60 13.65
C ARG A 191 -58.96 65.22 13.01
N VAL A 192 -60.01 64.66 12.40
CA VAL A 192 -59.96 63.37 11.69
C VAL A 192 -58.98 63.42 10.52
N VAL A 193 -58.96 64.52 9.76
CA VAL A 193 -58.00 64.72 8.66
C VAL A 193 -56.55 64.72 9.17
N LYS A 194 -56.28 65.36 10.32
CA LYS A 194 -54.93 65.46 10.87
C LYS A 194 -54.50 64.20 11.63
N GLU A 195 -55.38 63.57 12.39
CA GLU A 195 -55.04 62.45 13.26
C GLU A 195 -55.13 61.09 12.56
N GLU A 196 -56.01 60.93 11.57
CA GLU A 196 -56.21 59.63 10.90
C GLU A 196 -55.73 59.63 9.45
N ILE A 197 -56.07 60.64 8.66
CA ILE A 197 -55.81 60.65 7.22
C ILE A 197 -54.35 61.01 6.93
N ALA A 198 -53.79 62.04 7.59
CA ALA A 198 -52.41 62.46 7.39
C ALA A 198 -51.36 61.37 7.69
N PRO A 199 -51.38 60.66 8.85
CA PRO A 199 -50.40 59.61 9.11
C PRO A 199 -50.59 58.40 8.20
N LYS A 200 -51.82 58.10 7.76
CA LYS A 200 -52.06 57.01 6.81
C LYS A 200 -51.55 57.35 5.42
N LEU A 201 -51.66 58.61 5.00
CA LEU A 201 -51.08 59.11 3.76
C LEU A 201 -49.54 59.11 3.82
N GLU A 202 -48.93 59.49 4.95
CA GLU A 202 -47.48 59.39 5.13
C GLU A 202 -47.00 57.93 5.09
N LYS A 203 -47.69 57.01 5.79
CA LYS A 203 -47.40 55.57 5.70
C LYS A 203 -47.47 55.06 4.27
N MET A 204 -48.55 55.37 3.54
CA MET A 204 -48.67 54.99 2.12
C MET A 204 -47.58 55.59 1.24
N LYS A 205 -47.11 56.82 1.52
CA LYS A 205 -45.96 57.41 0.81
C LYS A 205 -44.67 56.65 1.09
N THR A 206 -44.41 56.29 2.35
CA THR A 206 -43.21 55.50 2.71
C THR A 206 -43.24 54.09 2.12
N GLU A 207 -44.39 53.42 2.13
CA GLU A 207 -44.58 52.10 1.51
C GLU A 207 -44.35 52.17 0.00
N ARG A 208 -44.89 53.20 -0.67
CA ARG A 208 -44.64 53.44 -2.09
C ARG A 208 -43.17 53.69 -2.38
N GLN A 209 -42.47 54.45 -1.53
CA GLN A 209 -41.04 54.70 -1.67
C GLN A 209 -40.24 53.39 -1.55
N GLN A 210 -40.58 52.53 -0.58
CA GLN A 210 -39.95 51.22 -0.40
C GLN A 210 -40.17 50.29 -1.61
N VAL A 211 -41.37 50.28 -2.19
CA VAL A 211 -41.67 49.51 -3.42
C VAL A 211 -40.86 50.03 -4.61
N MET A 212 -40.65 51.34 -4.73
CA MET A 212 -39.82 51.93 -5.79
C MET A 212 -38.35 51.53 -5.66
N GLU A 213 -37.80 51.53 -4.44
CA GLU A 213 -36.44 51.06 -4.16
C GLU A 213 -36.29 49.56 -4.42
N TYR A 214 -37.28 48.76 -3.99
CA TYR A 214 -37.32 47.32 -4.30
C TYR A 214 -37.31 47.07 -5.81
N ASN A 215 -38.11 47.79 -6.58
CA ASN A 215 -38.14 47.68 -8.04
C ASN A 215 -36.83 48.14 -8.70
N LYS A 216 -36.08 49.04 -8.08
CA LYS A 216 -34.74 49.44 -8.53
C LYS A 216 -33.74 48.31 -8.30
N ILE A 217 -33.71 47.76 -7.09
CA ILE A 217 -32.84 46.64 -6.72
C ILE A 217 -33.15 45.41 -7.59
N GLN A 218 -34.42 45.11 -7.87
CA GLN A 218 -34.83 44.03 -8.76
C GLN A 218 -34.25 44.20 -10.17
N ARG A 219 -34.30 45.41 -10.74
CA ARG A 219 -33.70 45.68 -12.07
C ARG A 219 -32.18 45.52 -12.07
N GLU A 220 -31.51 45.95 -11.00
CA GLU A 220 -30.06 45.77 -10.84
C GLU A 220 -29.69 44.28 -10.69
N LEU A 221 -30.50 43.52 -9.95
CA LEU A 221 -30.35 42.09 -9.78
C LEU A 221 -30.54 41.34 -11.11
N ASP A 222 -31.55 41.71 -11.90
CA ASP A 222 -31.78 41.14 -13.23
C ASP A 222 -30.62 41.40 -14.18
N LEU A 223 -30.08 42.63 -14.17
CA LEU A 223 -28.90 42.98 -14.97
C LEU A 223 -27.68 42.15 -14.56
N LEU A 224 -27.42 42.05 -13.24
CA LEU A 224 -26.29 41.28 -12.72
C LEU A 224 -26.44 39.79 -13.01
N THR A 225 -27.66 39.26 -12.97
CA THR A 225 -27.97 37.87 -13.30
C THR A 225 -27.67 37.58 -14.77
N ARG A 226 -28.05 38.48 -15.68
CA ARG A 226 -27.72 38.35 -17.12
C ARG A 226 -26.21 38.38 -17.35
N LEU A 227 -25.50 39.29 -16.68
CA LEU A 227 -24.04 39.38 -16.77
C LEU A 227 -23.35 38.10 -16.23
N TYR A 228 -23.85 37.56 -15.12
CA TYR A 228 -23.34 36.32 -14.55
C TYR A 228 -23.56 35.12 -15.49
N VAL A 229 -24.72 35.01 -16.12
CA VAL A 229 -24.99 33.95 -17.11
C VAL A 229 -24.07 34.08 -18.31
N ALA A 230 -23.85 35.30 -18.82
CA ALA A 230 -22.91 35.55 -19.91
C ALA A 230 -21.47 35.18 -19.52
N TRP A 231 -20.99 35.63 -18.34
CA TRP A 231 -19.66 35.28 -17.83
C TRP A 231 -19.49 33.77 -17.65
N ARG A 232 -20.52 33.07 -17.15
CA ARG A 232 -20.50 31.60 -17.03
C ARG A 232 -20.38 30.91 -18.38
N TYR A 233 -21.07 31.41 -19.40
CA TYR A 233 -20.99 30.86 -20.75
C TYR A 233 -19.58 31.03 -21.33
N VAL A 234 -19.02 32.23 -21.27
CA VAL A 234 -17.66 32.53 -21.75
C VAL A 234 -16.62 31.69 -20.99
N SER A 235 -16.75 31.59 -19.66
CA SER A 235 -15.84 30.78 -18.85
C SER A 235 -15.94 29.29 -19.19
N ALA A 236 -17.16 28.79 -19.44
CA ALA A 236 -17.36 27.41 -19.88
C ALA A 236 -16.74 27.16 -21.26
N GLU A 237 -16.89 28.09 -22.20
CA GLU A 237 -16.30 28.02 -23.53
C GLU A 237 -14.77 28.00 -23.48
N GLU A 238 -14.14 28.87 -22.67
CA GLU A 238 -12.69 28.84 -22.45
C GLU A 238 -12.21 27.51 -21.84
N THR A 239 -12.94 26.96 -20.87
CA THR A 239 -12.59 25.66 -20.28
C THR A 239 -12.73 24.52 -21.28
N ALA A 240 -13.74 24.57 -22.17
CA ALA A 240 -13.94 23.59 -23.23
C ALA A 240 -12.80 23.65 -24.25
N GLU A 241 -12.36 24.85 -24.66
CA GLU A 241 -11.24 24.99 -25.59
C GLU A 241 -9.92 24.52 -24.96
N LYS A 242 -9.67 24.84 -23.68
CA LYS A 242 -8.52 24.29 -22.94
C LYS A 242 -8.56 22.77 -22.87
N ALA A 243 -9.72 22.17 -22.59
CA ALA A 243 -9.88 20.72 -22.56
C ALA A 243 -9.62 20.10 -23.94
N LYS A 244 -10.09 20.73 -25.02
CA LYS A 244 -9.84 20.30 -26.40
C LYS A 244 -8.35 20.31 -26.74
N ILE A 245 -7.62 21.37 -26.35
CA ILE A 245 -6.17 21.45 -26.52
C ILE A 245 -5.46 20.34 -25.75
N GLN A 246 -5.87 20.06 -24.51
CA GLN A 246 -5.31 18.96 -23.72
C GLN A 246 -5.55 17.59 -24.34
N VAL A 247 -6.76 17.35 -24.86
CA VAL A 247 -7.08 16.11 -25.59
C VAL A 247 -6.19 15.96 -26.82
N GLN A 248 -5.98 17.03 -27.58
CA GLN A 248 -5.09 17.00 -28.75
C GLN A 248 -3.65 16.66 -28.35
N GLN A 249 -3.12 17.29 -27.30
CA GLN A 249 -1.78 16.99 -26.78
C GLN A 249 -1.63 15.54 -26.31
N VAL A 250 -2.66 14.98 -25.68
CA VAL A 250 -2.66 13.56 -25.28
C VAL A 250 -2.69 12.67 -26.52
N HIS A 251 -3.47 13.02 -27.54
CA HIS A 251 -3.54 12.28 -28.80
C HIS A 251 -2.17 12.27 -29.52
N ASP A 252 -1.48 13.40 -29.56
CA ASP A 252 -0.15 13.53 -30.17
C ASP A 252 0.88 12.67 -29.40
N LYS A 253 0.85 12.69 -28.05
CA LYS A 253 1.70 11.83 -27.22
C LYS A 253 1.43 10.34 -27.42
N ILE A 254 0.17 9.95 -27.59
CA ILE A 254 -0.21 8.56 -27.89
C ILE A 254 0.35 8.16 -29.26
N ALA A 255 0.26 9.04 -30.26
CA ALA A 255 0.83 8.78 -31.58
C ALA A 255 2.35 8.60 -31.53
N GLU A 256 3.06 9.47 -30.82
CA GLU A 256 4.51 9.36 -30.61
C GLU A 256 4.89 8.06 -29.88
N THR A 257 4.14 7.69 -28.85
CA THR A 257 4.38 6.45 -28.09
C THR A 257 4.11 5.22 -28.95
N ARG A 258 3.07 5.24 -29.78
CA ARG A 258 2.79 4.17 -30.74
C ARG A 258 3.91 4.02 -31.75
N GLN A 259 4.46 5.12 -32.25
CA GLN A 259 5.62 5.07 -33.15
C GLN A 259 6.82 4.41 -32.47
N LYS A 260 7.15 4.82 -31.24
CA LYS A 260 8.23 4.21 -30.44
C LYS A 260 8.03 2.71 -30.21
N ILE A 261 6.79 2.25 -30.03
CA ILE A 261 6.48 0.82 -29.90
C ILE A 261 6.74 0.07 -31.20
N VAL A 262 6.36 0.66 -32.34
CA VAL A 262 6.62 0.06 -33.66
C VAL A 262 8.12 0.00 -33.94
N ASP A 263 8.84 1.10 -33.71
CA ASP A 263 10.29 1.17 -33.89
C ASP A 263 11.00 0.14 -32.98
N GLY A 264 10.64 0.09 -31.69
CA GLY A 264 11.19 -0.90 -30.76
C GLY A 264 10.83 -2.35 -31.10
N ALA A 265 9.67 -2.61 -31.71
CA ALA A 265 9.32 -3.94 -32.20
C ALA A 265 10.20 -4.35 -33.38
N THR A 266 10.50 -3.44 -34.31
CA THR A 266 11.42 -3.72 -35.42
C THR A 266 12.84 -4.00 -34.93
N GLU A 267 13.35 -3.23 -33.97
CA GLU A 267 14.67 -3.48 -33.36
C GLU A 267 14.73 -4.85 -32.64
N ALA A 268 13.64 -5.24 -31.95
CA ALA A 268 13.56 -6.54 -31.30
C ALA A 268 13.55 -7.71 -32.31
N GLU A 269 12.89 -7.55 -33.46
CA GLU A 269 12.93 -8.55 -34.54
C GLU A 269 14.34 -8.68 -35.14
N GLU A 270 15.06 -7.57 -35.33
CA GLU A 270 16.44 -7.59 -35.81
C GLU A 270 17.39 -8.28 -34.82
N LEU A 271 17.28 -7.97 -33.53
CA LEU A 271 18.04 -8.63 -32.47
C LEU A 271 17.74 -10.13 -32.40
N ASN A 272 16.49 -10.53 -32.53
CA ASN A 272 16.12 -11.95 -32.55
C ASN A 272 16.73 -12.69 -33.75
N LYS A 273 16.77 -12.08 -34.94
CA LYS A 273 17.48 -12.66 -36.10
C LYS A 273 18.98 -12.81 -35.83
N LEU A 274 19.61 -11.80 -35.23
CA LEU A 274 21.03 -11.84 -34.89
C LEU A 274 21.33 -12.93 -33.85
N VAL A 275 20.47 -13.09 -32.85
CA VAL A 275 20.58 -14.15 -31.84
C VAL A 275 20.46 -15.54 -32.50
N GLN A 276 19.52 -15.73 -33.43
CA GLN A 276 19.42 -16.98 -34.19
C GLN A 276 20.67 -17.26 -35.02
N GLU A 277 21.24 -16.26 -35.69
CA GLU A 277 22.49 -16.43 -36.43
C GLU A 277 23.65 -16.81 -35.51
N LEU A 278 23.77 -16.16 -34.35
CA LEU A 278 24.81 -16.46 -33.37
C LEU A 278 24.62 -17.86 -32.77
N GLN A 279 23.39 -18.30 -32.49
CA GLN A 279 23.10 -19.66 -32.05
C GLN A 279 23.49 -20.70 -33.10
N SER A 280 23.18 -20.46 -34.38
CA SER A 280 23.62 -21.31 -35.48
C SER A 280 25.15 -21.42 -35.57
N LYS A 281 25.87 -20.31 -35.38
CA LYS A 281 27.35 -20.33 -35.33
C LYS A 281 27.86 -21.10 -34.12
N VAL A 282 27.28 -20.90 -32.95
CA VAL A 282 27.65 -21.62 -31.73
C VAL A 282 27.41 -23.13 -31.86
N ASP A 283 26.30 -23.56 -32.47
CA ASP A 283 26.00 -24.98 -32.67
C ASP A 283 26.97 -25.62 -33.67
N SER A 284 27.37 -24.91 -34.72
CA SER A 284 28.36 -25.41 -35.68
C SER A 284 29.78 -25.51 -35.10
N GLU A 285 30.19 -24.56 -34.25
CA GLU A 285 31.49 -24.60 -33.57
C GLU A 285 31.53 -25.63 -32.42
N LYS A 286 30.46 -25.73 -31.63
CA LYS A 286 30.39 -26.71 -30.52
C LYS A 286 30.29 -28.15 -31.03
N GLY A 287 29.58 -28.41 -32.13
CA GLY A 287 29.45 -29.77 -32.67
C GLY A 287 30.80 -30.42 -33.01
N GLY A 288 31.69 -29.71 -33.70
CA GLY A 288 32.99 -30.26 -34.12
C GLY A 288 34.02 -30.36 -33.00
N ILE A 289 34.05 -29.37 -32.10
CA ILE A 289 35.03 -29.33 -31.00
C ILE A 289 34.65 -30.31 -29.88
N LEU A 290 33.36 -30.47 -29.57
CA LEU A 290 32.92 -31.40 -28.52
C LEU A 290 33.13 -32.87 -28.91
N GLU A 291 32.89 -33.23 -30.18
CA GLU A 291 33.05 -34.61 -30.65
C GLU A 291 34.53 -35.06 -30.69
N THR A 292 35.45 -34.13 -30.96
CA THR A 292 36.89 -34.40 -30.93
C THR A 292 37.42 -34.54 -29.50
N LEU A 293 36.95 -33.70 -28.58
CA LEU A 293 37.28 -33.79 -27.15
C LEU A 293 36.72 -35.08 -26.51
N GLU A 294 35.51 -35.50 -26.86
CA GLU A 294 34.93 -36.77 -26.36
C GLU A 294 35.71 -38.00 -26.86
N LYS A 295 36.19 -37.99 -28.11
CA LYS A 295 37.04 -39.07 -28.65
C LYS A 295 38.39 -39.13 -27.92
N GLN A 296 39.00 -37.98 -27.67
CA GLN A 296 40.26 -37.88 -26.91
C GLN A 296 40.11 -38.32 -25.45
N LEU A 297 38.99 -37.98 -24.80
CA LEU A 297 38.68 -38.41 -23.44
C LEU A 297 38.55 -39.94 -23.37
N LYS A 298 37.80 -40.56 -24.29
CA LYS A 298 37.65 -42.03 -24.35
C LYS A 298 38.96 -42.76 -24.59
N GLU A 299 39.86 -42.21 -25.41
CA GLU A 299 41.20 -42.79 -25.59
C GLU A 299 42.05 -42.68 -24.33
N LYS A 300 42.01 -41.53 -23.64
CA LYS A 300 42.72 -41.31 -22.37
C LYS A 300 42.21 -42.23 -21.27
N GLU A 301 40.90 -42.38 -21.11
CA GLU A 301 40.28 -43.31 -20.15
C GLU A 301 40.67 -44.77 -20.42
N LYS A 302 40.73 -45.18 -21.69
CA LYS A 302 41.16 -46.53 -22.10
C LYS A 302 42.63 -46.78 -21.80
N LEU A 303 43.48 -45.77 -21.97
CA LEU A 303 44.91 -45.84 -21.61
C LEU A 303 45.11 -45.89 -20.10
N GLU A 304 44.33 -45.13 -19.34
CA GLU A 304 44.36 -45.13 -17.87
C GLU A 304 43.92 -46.48 -17.29
N ALA A 305 42.83 -47.06 -17.82
CA ALA A 305 42.37 -48.40 -17.42
C ALA A 305 43.43 -49.49 -17.69
N LYS A 306 44.13 -49.41 -18.84
CA LYS A 306 45.24 -50.32 -19.17
C LYS A 306 46.44 -50.12 -18.23
N ALA A 307 46.78 -48.89 -17.88
CA ALA A 307 47.87 -48.58 -16.97
C ALA A 307 47.58 -49.08 -15.55
N LEU A 308 46.35 -48.89 -15.05
CA LEU A 308 45.89 -49.41 -13.75
C LEU A 308 45.91 -50.94 -13.70
N ALA A 309 45.45 -51.62 -14.75
CA ALA A 309 45.52 -53.08 -14.84
C ALA A 309 46.97 -53.59 -14.82
N ASN A 310 47.87 -52.95 -15.57
CA ASN A 310 49.30 -53.28 -15.55
C ASN A 310 49.94 -53.02 -14.19
N GLN A 311 49.62 -51.90 -13.54
CA GLN A 311 50.12 -51.57 -12.21
C GLN A 311 49.69 -52.62 -11.18
N LYS A 312 48.43 -53.09 -11.25
CA LYS A 312 47.93 -54.15 -10.38
C LYS A 312 48.66 -55.48 -10.62
N ASN A 313 48.85 -55.87 -11.87
CA ASN A 313 49.59 -57.09 -12.23
C ASN A 313 51.04 -57.06 -11.73
N ILE A 314 51.73 -55.92 -11.87
CA ILE A 314 53.10 -55.73 -11.38
C ILE A 314 53.15 -55.80 -9.85
N LYS A 315 52.17 -55.20 -9.16
CA LYS A 315 52.09 -55.25 -7.70
C LYS A 315 51.86 -56.67 -7.18
N ASP A 316 51.02 -57.45 -7.85
CA ASP A 316 50.73 -58.83 -7.49
C ASP A 316 51.96 -59.73 -7.71
N THR A 317 52.71 -59.51 -8.80
CA THR A 317 54.00 -60.21 -9.05
C THR A 317 55.08 -59.84 -8.03
N LEU A 318 55.19 -58.56 -7.67
CA LEU A 318 56.14 -58.11 -6.65
C LEU A 318 55.84 -58.73 -5.27
N SER A 319 54.56 -58.85 -4.92
CA SER A 319 54.10 -59.52 -3.69
C SER A 319 54.45 -61.01 -3.66
N SER A 320 54.34 -61.71 -4.79
CA SER A 320 54.77 -63.11 -4.89
C SER A 320 56.30 -63.25 -4.77
N GLU A 321 57.07 -62.36 -5.39
CA GLU A 321 58.54 -62.37 -5.30
C GLU A 321 59.04 -62.07 -3.88
N GLU A 322 58.39 -61.14 -3.16
CA GLU A 322 58.71 -60.86 -1.75
C GLU A 322 58.44 -62.07 -0.84
N LYS A 323 57.38 -62.84 -1.11
CA LYS A 323 57.08 -64.09 -0.40
C LYS A 323 58.13 -65.15 -0.68
N ASN A 324 58.53 -65.32 -1.95
CA ASN A 324 59.62 -66.23 -2.35
C ASN A 324 60.93 -65.86 -1.67
N LYS A 325 61.29 -64.56 -1.65
CA LYS A 325 62.48 -64.07 -0.97
C LYS A 325 62.47 -64.39 0.53
N LYS A 326 61.32 -64.24 1.21
CA LYS A 326 61.18 -64.60 2.63
C LYS A 326 61.31 -66.11 2.87
N GLN A 327 60.78 -66.95 1.99
CA GLN A 327 60.95 -68.40 2.07
C GLN A 327 62.41 -68.80 1.89
N LEU A 328 63.09 -68.28 0.86
CA LEU A 328 64.52 -68.54 0.63
C LEU A 328 65.39 -68.09 1.81
N ALA A 329 65.10 -66.92 2.40
CA ALA A 329 65.81 -66.44 3.58
C ALA A 329 65.59 -67.33 4.82
N LYS A 330 64.42 -67.98 4.93
CA LYS A 330 64.13 -68.92 6.01
C LYS A 330 64.89 -70.23 5.81
N SER A 331 64.89 -70.78 4.59
CA SER A 331 65.69 -71.96 4.24
C SER A 331 67.19 -71.73 4.48
N LEU A 332 67.71 -70.54 4.17
CA LEU A 332 69.12 -70.20 4.40
C LEU A 332 69.48 -70.11 5.90
N LYS A 333 68.53 -69.76 6.76
CA LYS A 333 68.71 -69.77 8.22
C LYS A 333 68.68 -71.18 8.80
N GLU A 334 67.81 -72.04 8.29
CA GLU A 334 67.74 -73.45 8.67
C GLU A 334 69.04 -74.19 8.27
N ASP A 335 69.64 -73.86 7.12
CA ASP A 335 70.95 -74.40 6.71
C ASP A 335 72.13 -73.89 7.55
N GLN A 336 72.04 -72.69 8.14
CA GLN A 336 73.09 -72.14 9.01
C GLN A 336 73.24 -72.93 10.32
N GLU A 337 72.18 -73.59 10.80
CA GLU A 337 72.19 -74.40 12.02
C GLU A 337 73.03 -75.69 11.87
N TYR A 338 73.32 -76.17 10.65
CA TYR A 338 74.10 -77.40 10.44
C TYR A 338 75.62 -77.18 10.29
N LYS A 339 76.14 -75.96 10.50
CA LYS A 339 77.58 -75.63 10.47
C LYS A 339 78.32 -75.98 11.77
N HIS A 340 78.23 -77.22 12.24
CA HIS A 340 79.01 -77.70 13.40
C HIS A 340 80.20 -78.58 12.98
N TRP A 341 80.30 -78.91 11.69
CA TRP A 341 81.40 -79.70 11.14
C TRP A 341 82.74 -78.98 11.29
N ASP A 342 82.83 -77.67 11.09
CA ASP A 342 84.09 -76.92 11.18
C ASP A 342 84.76 -76.98 12.58
N ASN A 343 83.97 -77.14 13.64
CA ASN A 343 84.48 -77.26 15.01
C ASN A 343 84.79 -78.73 15.41
N ALA A 344 84.11 -79.71 14.82
CA ALA A 344 84.31 -81.13 15.12
C ALA A 344 85.40 -81.78 14.23
N LEU A 345 85.58 -81.31 13.00
CA LEU A 345 86.52 -81.86 12.01
C LEU A 345 87.98 -81.85 12.50
N PRO A 346 88.51 -80.78 13.12
CA PRO A 346 89.90 -80.76 13.57
C PRO A 346 90.19 -81.77 14.68
N GLN A 347 89.26 -81.97 15.63
CA GLN A 347 89.43 -82.96 16.69
C GLN A 347 89.32 -84.40 16.18
N ILE A 348 88.40 -84.66 15.25
CA ILE A 348 88.24 -86.00 14.65
C ILE A 348 89.49 -86.35 13.82
N LEU A 349 89.99 -85.40 13.00
CA LEU A 349 91.21 -85.61 12.22
C LEU A 349 92.46 -85.75 13.11
N PHE A 350 92.56 -84.99 14.20
CA PHE A 350 93.65 -85.12 15.17
C PHE A 350 93.65 -86.49 15.87
N THR A 351 92.49 -86.94 16.34
CA THR A 351 92.35 -88.22 17.05
C THR A 351 92.58 -89.43 16.14
N LEU A 352 92.18 -89.38 14.87
CA LEU A 352 92.46 -90.44 13.91
C LEU A 352 93.94 -90.52 13.51
N ARG A 353 94.68 -89.41 13.63
CA ARG A 353 96.10 -89.34 13.25
C ARG A 353 97.06 -89.73 14.38
N ASN A 354 96.83 -89.26 15.60
CA ASN A 354 97.84 -89.29 16.66
C ASN A 354 97.59 -90.35 17.74
N ARG A 355 96.52 -91.15 17.62
CA ARG A 355 96.28 -92.29 18.52
C ARG A 355 97.02 -93.49 17.96
N GLU A 356 97.87 -94.12 18.75
CA GLU A 356 98.56 -95.38 18.37
C GLU A 356 98.08 -96.50 19.28
N ASN A 357 97.99 -97.71 18.74
CA ASN A 357 97.70 -98.91 19.53
C ASN A 357 99.00 -99.44 20.16
N ASN A 358 99.05 -99.54 21.49
CA ASN A 358 100.25 -99.93 22.24
C ASN A 358 100.80 -101.33 21.91
N THR A 359 100.04 -102.18 21.22
CA THR A 359 100.48 -103.54 20.83
C THR A 359 100.97 -103.66 19.38
N THR A 360 100.64 -102.73 18.48
CA THR A 360 100.99 -102.82 17.03
C THR A 360 101.69 -101.59 16.47
N GLY A 361 101.75 -100.47 17.19
CA GLY A 361 102.47 -99.25 16.76
C GLY A 361 101.91 -98.56 15.51
N THR A 362 100.70 -98.92 15.06
CA THR A 362 100.05 -98.39 13.85
C THR A 362 98.89 -97.44 14.20
N SER A 363 98.71 -96.39 13.39
CA SER A 363 97.63 -95.41 13.58
C SER A 363 96.30 -95.87 12.95
N PRO A 364 95.13 -95.48 13.52
CA PRO A 364 93.81 -95.84 12.99
C PRO A 364 93.59 -95.45 11.52
N ASN A 365 94.23 -94.39 11.05
CA ASN A 365 94.11 -93.93 9.68
C ASN A 365 94.77 -94.89 8.66
N GLU A 366 95.91 -95.50 9.02
CA GLU A 366 96.59 -96.47 8.17
C GLU A 366 95.77 -97.77 8.03
N LEU A 367 95.04 -98.15 9.09
CA LEU A 367 94.17 -99.34 9.08
C LEU A 367 92.89 -99.13 8.24
N LEU A 368 92.29 -97.94 8.26
CA LEU A 368 91.00 -97.67 7.61
C LEU A 368 91.11 -97.17 6.16
N LEU A 369 92.12 -96.36 5.86
CA LEU A 369 92.22 -95.67 4.57
C LEU A 369 93.47 -96.05 3.76
N GLY A 370 94.35 -96.89 4.30
CA GLY A 370 95.55 -97.40 3.62
C GLY A 370 96.59 -96.33 3.26
N ARG A 371 96.45 -95.10 3.78
CA ARG A 371 97.35 -93.96 3.52
C ARG A 371 97.42 -93.03 4.72
N ASN A 372 98.56 -92.39 4.92
CA ASN A 372 98.72 -91.42 6.00
C ASN A 372 98.13 -90.05 5.60
N PHE A 373 97.40 -89.39 6.50
CA PHE A 373 96.82 -88.08 6.22
C PHE A 373 97.95 -87.03 6.11
N PRO A 374 97.93 -86.16 5.08
CA PRO A 374 98.92 -85.09 4.95
C PRO A 374 98.84 -84.11 6.12
N ARG A 375 99.97 -83.46 6.44
CA ARG A 375 99.99 -82.50 7.55
C ARG A 375 99.17 -81.26 7.17
N PRO A 376 98.50 -80.59 8.13
CA PRO A 376 97.90 -79.29 7.87
C PRO A 376 98.97 -78.34 7.30
N GLY A 377 98.83 -77.96 6.02
CA GLY A 377 99.81 -77.16 5.26
C GLY A 377 100.36 -77.85 4.01
N ASP A 378 100.29 -79.18 3.91
CA ASP A 378 100.76 -79.95 2.74
C ASP A 378 99.65 -80.17 1.68
N TRP A 379 98.53 -79.44 1.80
CA TRP A 379 97.42 -79.54 0.85
C TRP A 379 97.75 -78.75 -0.42
N THR A 380 98.23 -79.43 -1.46
CA THR A 380 98.21 -78.87 -2.81
C THR A 380 96.76 -78.90 -3.31
N ALA A 381 96.17 -77.73 -3.57
CA ALA A 381 94.85 -77.66 -4.19
C ALA A 381 94.91 -78.32 -5.58
N PRO A 382 93.95 -79.21 -5.94
CA PRO A 382 93.81 -79.62 -7.33
C PRO A 382 93.42 -78.38 -8.16
N GLY A 383 94.16 -78.14 -9.24
CA GLY A 383 93.92 -77.04 -10.18
C GLY A 383 92.62 -77.17 -10.96
#